data_AF-A0AAJ2FT19-F1
#
_entry.id   AF-A0AAJ2FT19-F1
#
_cell.length_a   1.000
_cell.length_b   1.000
_cell.length_c   1.000
_cell.angle_alpha   90.00
_cell.angle_beta   90.00
_cell.angle_gamma   90.00
#
_symmetry.space_group_name_H-M   'P 1'
#
loop_
_entity.id
_entity.type
_entity.pdbx_description
1 polymer ?
#
loop_
_entity_poly.entity_id
_entity_poly.type
_entity_poly.pdbx_seq_one_letter_code
_entity_poly.pdbx_strand_id
1 'polypeptide(L)'
;MLPPKRGKTLSATAKATSVITLTEIGQAFGGGFFSGITRDPDSGKRYLNITAGAAHELEGALGEDGVKIEGVDSFTNSCANTEAMAAAGSELAQKVLAMDVGGFTDWAIPARDVQELQYRHFKPSTEANRQQYGRGGDNPNSEPRGLLNTEEFPAQTELTSFQIGGVDAFKDTFYWSSSQCSAYETF
;
A
#
# COMPACT_ATOMS: atom_id res chain seq x y z
N MET A 1 -1.48 -71.37 1.49
CA MET A 1 -0.81 -70.40 2.37
C MET A 1 -0.41 -69.20 1.50
N LEU A 2 -1.24 -68.15 1.48
CA LEU A 2 -1.08 -66.96 0.61
C LEU A 2 -0.33 -65.83 1.36
N PRO A 3 0.49 -65.01 0.69
CA PRO A 3 1.27 -63.95 1.33
C PRO A 3 0.42 -62.70 1.64
N PRO A 4 0.82 -61.86 2.63
CA PRO A 4 0.10 -60.63 2.97
C PRO A 4 0.36 -59.50 1.95
N LYS A 5 -0.71 -58.76 1.63
CA LYS A 5 -0.71 -57.59 0.74
C LYS A 5 0.03 -56.41 1.40
N ARG A 6 1.02 -55.84 0.70
CA ARG A 6 1.69 -54.58 1.06
C ARG A 6 0.68 -53.41 1.04
N GLY A 7 0.55 -52.71 2.17
CA GLY A 7 -0.15 -51.42 2.23
C GLY A 7 0.61 -50.34 1.47
N LYS A 8 -0.10 -49.56 0.66
CA LYS A 8 0.43 -48.37 0.00
C LYS A 8 0.57 -47.25 1.02
N THR A 9 1.80 -46.77 1.22
CA THR A 9 2.09 -45.56 1.99
C THR A 9 1.61 -44.34 1.19
N LEU A 10 0.66 -43.57 1.73
CA LEU A 10 0.31 -42.25 1.20
C LEU A 10 1.41 -41.28 1.63
N SER A 11 2.21 -40.82 0.67
CA SER A 11 3.16 -39.73 0.86
C SER A 11 2.40 -38.40 0.76
N ALA A 12 2.18 -37.73 1.89
CA ALA A 12 1.70 -36.36 1.91
C ALA A 12 2.92 -35.45 1.69
N THR A 13 3.02 -34.84 0.52
CA THR A 13 4.02 -33.80 0.25
C THR A 13 3.64 -32.56 1.05
N ALA A 14 4.36 -32.29 2.14
CA ALA A 14 4.27 -31.02 2.85
C ALA A 14 4.72 -29.89 1.89
N LYS A 15 3.80 -28.98 1.56
CA LYS A 15 4.11 -27.77 0.79
C LYS A 15 5.01 -26.92 1.67
N ALA A 16 6.25 -26.68 1.22
CA ALA A 16 7.20 -25.84 1.96
C ALA A 16 6.63 -24.44 2.11
N THR A 17 6.39 -24.02 3.35
CA THR A 17 6.03 -22.64 3.68
C THR A 17 7.32 -21.83 3.64
N SER A 18 7.47 -20.96 2.63
CA SER A 18 8.57 -20.00 2.59
C SER A 18 8.48 -19.09 3.82
N VAL A 19 9.53 -19.10 4.65
CA VAL A 19 9.68 -18.13 5.74
C VAL A 19 10.17 -16.84 5.09
N ILE A 20 9.28 -15.85 5.01
CA ILE A 20 9.68 -14.50 4.61
C ILE A 20 10.31 -13.85 5.84
N THR A 21 11.62 -13.63 5.81
CA THR A 21 12.27 -12.73 6.77
C THR A 21 11.74 -11.33 6.50
N LEU A 22 11.12 -10.71 7.50
CA LEU A 22 10.56 -9.37 7.35
C LEU A 22 11.70 -8.40 7.05
N THR A 23 11.62 -7.74 5.89
CA THR A 23 12.59 -6.72 5.49
C THR A 23 12.37 -5.44 6.29
N GLU A 24 13.39 -4.59 6.39
CA GLU A 24 13.26 -3.29 7.07
C GLU A 24 12.51 -2.29 6.20
N ILE A 25 11.86 -1.32 6.84
CA ILE A 25 11.18 -0.23 6.12
C ILE A 25 12.19 0.47 5.18
N GLY A 26 11.79 0.67 3.92
CA GLY A 26 12.63 1.25 2.88
C GLY A 26 13.57 0.28 2.17
N GLN A 27 13.64 -0.99 2.57
CA GLN A 27 14.43 -1.98 1.85
C GLN A 27 13.72 -2.46 0.58
N ALA A 28 14.51 -2.76 -0.45
CA ALA A 28 13.99 -3.26 -1.72
C ALA A 28 13.31 -4.64 -1.55
N PHE A 29 12.07 -4.76 -2.00
CA PHE A 29 11.28 -5.97 -1.96
C PHE A 29 10.16 -5.91 -3.01
N GLY A 30 9.92 -7.01 -3.74
CA GLY A 30 8.77 -7.10 -4.66
C GLY A 30 8.73 -6.03 -5.75
N GLY A 31 9.89 -5.64 -6.31
CA GLY A 31 9.98 -4.60 -7.35
C GLY A 31 9.91 -3.16 -6.84
N GLY A 32 9.66 -2.94 -5.55
CA GLY A 32 9.67 -1.61 -4.91
C GLY A 32 10.34 -1.65 -3.54
N PHE A 33 9.82 -0.86 -2.61
CA PHE A 33 10.32 -0.71 -1.25
C PHE A 33 9.27 -1.06 -0.22
N PHE A 34 9.65 -1.81 0.81
CA PHE A 34 8.73 -2.15 1.89
C PHE A 34 8.36 -0.90 2.70
N SER A 35 7.07 -0.60 2.75
CA SER A 35 6.52 0.63 3.35
C SER A 35 5.80 0.39 4.67
N GLY A 36 5.52 -0.87 5.03
CA GLY A 36 4.92 -1.24 6.30
C GLY A 36 3.85 -2.32 6.17
N ILE A 37 3.19 -2.61 7.29
CA ILE A 37 2.17 -3.66 7.37
C ILE A 37 0.81 -3.05 7.63
N THR A 38 -0.18 -3.50 6.87
CA THR A 38 -1.60 -3.32 7.19
C THR A 38 -2.23 -4.66 7.56
N ARG A 39 -3.31 -4.58 8.34
CA ARG A 39 -4.17 -5.69 8.70
C ARG A 39 -5.53 -5.43 8.10
N ASP A 40 -6.02 -6.41 7.36
CA ASP A 40 -7.38 -6.39 6.85
C ASP A 40 -8.37 -6.41 8.03
N PRO A 41 -9.30 -5.44 8.11
CA PRO A 41 -10.15 -5.26 9.28
C PRO A 41 -11.15 -6.40 9.48
N ASP A 42 -11.52 -7.11 8.41
CA ASP A 42 -12.53 -8.17 8.45
C ASP A 42 -11.90 -9.53 8.77
N SER A 43 -10.83 -9.89 8.06
CA SER A 43 -10.17 -11.20 8.16
C SER A 43 -9.03 -11.22 9.16
N GLY A 44 -8.51 -10.06 9.57
CA GLY A 44 -7.31 -9.95 10.40
C GLY A 44 -6.02 -10.34 9.69
N LYS A 45 -6.05 -10.62 8.38
CA LYS A 45 -4.89 -11.02 7.59
C LYS A 45 -3.91 -9.85 7.46
N ARG A 46 -2.61 -10.16 7.56
CA ARG A 46 -1.53 -9.18 7.43
C ARG A 46 -1.06 -9.09 5.98
N TYR A 47 -0.81 -7.87 5.53
CA TYR A 47 -0.30 -7.55 4.20
C TYR A 47 0.99 -6.73 4.33
N LEU A 48 2.00 -7.10 3.55
CA LEU A 48 3.20 -6.28 3.38
C LEU A 48 2.90 -5.29 2.25
N ASN A 49 2.99 -3.99 2.56
CA ASN A 49 2.74 -2.94 1.57
C ASN A 49 4.06 -2.55 0.91
N ILE A 50 4.10 -2.62 -0.42
CA ILE A 50 5.25 -2.29 -1.24
C ILE A 50 4.96 -1.01 -2.01
N THR A 51 5.88 -0.07 -1.96
CA THR A 51 5.80 1.22 -2.65
C THR A 51 6.74 1.21 -3.84
N ALA A 52 6.23 1.49 -5.04
CA ALA A 52 7.07 1.67 -6.21
C ALA A 52 7.98 2.91 -6.04
N GLY A 53 9.19 2.87 -6.61
CA GLY A 53 10.10 4.01 -6.58
C GLY A 53 9.55 5.23 -7.33
N ALA A 54 10.12 6.42 -7.07
CA ALA A 54 9.57 7.69 -7.58
C ALA A 54 9.52 7.78 -9.12
N ALA A 55 10.35 7.01 -9.82
CA ALA A 55 10.31 6.90 -11.29
C ALA A 55 8.98 6.34 -11.84
N HIS A 56 8.16 5.72 -10.99
CA HIS A 56 6.88 5.10 -11.34
C HIS A 56 5.68 5.90 -10.85
N GLU A 57 5.88 7.11 -10.33
CA GLU A 57 4.80 7.99 -9.92
C GLU A 57 3.98 8.47 -11.13
N LEU A 58 2.66 8.42 -10.99
CA LEU A 58 1.71 8.83 -12.03
C LEU A 58 0.84 9.98 -11.54
N GLU A 59 0.49 10.87 -12.46
CA GLU A 59 -0.41 11.99 -12.23
C GLU A 59 -1.66 11.82 -13.09
N GLY A 60 -2.83 12.13 -12.54
CA GLY A 60 -4.11 12.03 -13.23
C GLY A 60 -5.30 12.15 -12.29
N ALA A 61 -6.49 12.28 -12.87
CA ALA A 61 -7.74 12.26 -12.10
C ALA A 61 -8.05 10.84 -11.61
N LEU A 62 -8.51 10.72 -10.37
CA LEU A 62 -9.00 9.47 -9.82
C LEU A 62 -10.37 9.09 -10.38
N GLY A 63 -11.20 10.08 -10.71
CA GLY A 63 -12.55 9.95 -11.24
C GLY A 63 -13.12 11.31 -11.60
N GLU A 64 -14.42 11.39 -11.90
CA GLU A 64 -15.12 12.66 -12.12
C GLU A 64 -15.37 13.39 -10.80
N ASP A 65 -15.10 14.70 -10.77
CA ASP A 65 -15.31 15.53 -9.58
C ASP A 65 -16.78 15.50 -9.15
N GLY A 66 -17.04 15.30 -7.85
CA GLY A 66 -18.41 15.27 -7.34
C GLY A 66 -19.13 13.95 -7.58
N VAL A 67 -18.46 12.92 -8.10
CA VAL A 67 -19.05 11.60 -8.39
C VAL A 67 -18.44 10.53 -7.49
N LYS A 68 -19.30 9.91 -6.67
CA LYS A 68 -18.91 8.74 -5.89
C LYS A 68 -18.82 7.52 -6.81
N ILE A 69 -17.70 6.80 -6.73
CA ILE A 69 -17.54 5.50 -7.35
C ILE A 69 -17.89 4.43 -6.31
N GLU A 70 -18.73 3.46 -6.69
CA GLU A 70 -19.10 2.35 -5.81
C GLU A 70 -17.95 1.34 -5.67
N GLY A 71 -17.78 0.77 -4.47
CA GLY A 71 -16.73 -0.21 -4.18
C GLY A 71 -15.33 0.37 -3.95
N VAL A 72 -15.24 1.68 -3.70
CA VAL A 72 -13.97 2.39 -3.50
C VAL A 72 -13.80 2.95 -2.09
N ASP A 73 -14.43 2.31 -1.10
CA ASP A 73 -14.51 2.76 0.30
C ASP A 73 -13.56 2.02 1.24
N SER A 74 -12.78 1.05 0.74
CA SER A 74 -11.84 0.31 1.57
C SER A 74 -10.66 1.20 1.98
N PHE A 75 -10.25 1.14 3.25
CA PHE A 75 -9.04 1.82 3.71
C PHE A 75 -7.76 1.01 3.53
N THR A 76 -7.86 -0.30 3.33
CA THR A 76 -6.71 -1.21 3.25
C THR A 76 -6.61 -1.96 1.93
N ASN A 77 -7.71 -2.14 1.20
CA ASN A 77 -7.72 -2.91 -0.05
C ASN A 77 -7.54 -2.02 -1.27
N SER A 78 -6.30 -1.55 -1.46
CA SER A 78 -5.88 -0.72 -2.60
C SER A 78 -6.26 -1.32 -3.95
N CYS A 79 -6.12 -2.65 -4.09
CA CYS A 79 -6.38 -3.35 -5.36
C CYS A 79 -7.87 -3.29 -5.72
N ALA A 80 -8.77 -3.71 -4.82
CA ALA A 80 -10.20 -3.68 -5.09
C ALA A 80 -10.72 -2.27 -5.40
N ASN A 81 -10.23 -1.26 -4.66
CA ASN A 81 -10.54 0.13 -4.94
C ASN A 81 -10.09 0.52 -6.36
N THR A 82 -8.84 0.24 -6.71
CA THR A 82 -8.27 0.62 -8.02
C THR A 82 -8.99 -0.10 -9.17
N GLU A 83 -9.35 -1.38 -9.00
CA GLU A 83 -10.15 -2.13 -9.96
C GLU A 83 -11.54 -1.51 -10.18
N ALA A 84 -12.22 -1.11 -9.09
CA ALA A 84 -13.51 -0.44 -9.18
C ALA A 84 -13.41 0.94 -9.87
N MET A 85 -12.36 1.71 -9.58
CA MET A 85 -12.07 2.97 -10.26
C MET A 85 -11.81 2.76 -11.76
N ALA A 86 -11.02 1.75 -12.11
CA ALA A 86 -10.74 1.42 -13.50
C ALA A 86 -12.00 1.00 -14.27
N ALA A 87 -12.88 0.23 -13.63
CA ALA A 87 -14.18 -0.17 -14.17
C ALA A 87 -15.14 1.02 -14.33
N ALA A 88 -15.03 2.04 -13.47
CA ALA A 88 -15.75 3.30 -13.57
C ALA A 88 -15.16 4.28 -14.61
N GLY A 89 -14.08 3.90 -15.30
CA GLY A 89 -13.49 4.69 -16.39
C GLY A 89 -12.30 5.56 -15.98
N SER A 90 -11.75 5.39 -14.78
CA SER A 90 -10.53 6.09 -14.36
C SER A 90 -9.33 5.67 -15.20
N GLU A 91 -8.85 6.55 -16.08
CA GLU A 91 -7.66 6.30 -16.89
C GLU A 91 -6.40 6.08 -16.04
N LEU A 92 -6.29 6.79 -14.89
CA LEU A 92 -5.17 6.64 -13.98
C LEU A 92 -5.16 5.24 -13.37
N ALA A 93 -6.31 4.76 -12.88
CA ALA A 93 -6.42 3.42 -12.32
C ALA A 93 -6.13 2.33 -13.36
N GLN A 94 -6.62 2.50 -14.59
CA GLN A 94 -6.32 1.59 -15.71
C GLN A 94 -4.82 1.55 -16.02
N LYS A 95 -4.12 2.69 -16.01
CA LYS A 95 -2.66 2.75 -16.20
C LYS A 95 -1.93 2.02 -15.09
N VAL A 96 -2.31 2.25 -13.83
CA VAL A 96 -1.70 1.60 -12.66
C VAL A 96 -1.83 0.07 -12.72
N LEU A 97 -3.02 -0.44 -13.03
CA LEU A 97 -3.27 -1.89 -13.16
C LEU A 97 -2.54 -2.55 -14.35
N ALA A 98 -2.09 -1.75 -15.32
CA ALA A 98 -1.31 -2.22 -16.47
C ALA A 98 0.22 -2.12 -16.26
N MET A 99 0.68 -1.61 -15.11
CA MET A 99 2.10 -1.44 -14.84
C MET A 99 2.80 -2.79 -14.66
N ASP A 100 4.03 -2.87 -15.18
CA ASP A 100 5.01 -3.90 -14.85
C ASP A 100 6.26 -3.20 -14.30
N VAL A 101 6.51 -3.37 -13.00
CA VAL A 101 7.67 -2.80 -12.31
C VAL A 101 8.41 -3.93 -11.62
N GLY A 102 9.66 -4.15 -12.04
CA GLY A 102 10.50 -5.21 -11.49
C GLY A 102 9.95 -6.64 -11.73
N GLY A 103 9.08 -6.85 -12.72
CA GLY A 103 8.43 -8.13 -13.00
C GLY A 103 7.15 -8.38 -12.18
N PHE A 104 6.65 -7.36 -11.48
CA PHE A 104 5.43 -7.40 -10.68
C PHE A 104 4.34 -6.55 -11.34
N THR A 105 3.12 -7.08 -11.37
CA THR A 105 1.96 -6.50 -12.08
C THR A 105 0.76 -6.29 -11.15
N ASP A 106 0.95 -6.41 -9.84
CA ASP A 106 -0.07 -6.27 -8.80
C ASP A 106 -0.07 -4.87 -8.17
N TRP A 107 0.26 -3.85 -8.97
CA TRP A 107 0.28 -2.45 -8.54
C TRP A 107 -1.13 -1.86 -8.45
N ALA A 108 -1.33 -1.00 -7.46
CA ALA A 108 -2.61 -0.35 -7.19
C ALA A 108 -2.39 1.07 -6.62
N ILE A 109 -3.38 1.94 -6.78
CA ILE A 109 -3.39 3.25 -6.13
C ILE A 109 -3.62 2.99 -4.63
N PRO A 110 -2.73 3.48 -3.73
CA PRO A 110 -2.78 3.13 -2.33
C PRO A 110 -4.09 3.61 -1.69
N ALA A 111 -4.77 2.72 -0.98
CA ALA A 111 -5.88 3.08 -0.10
C ALA A 111 -5.34 3.93 1.06
N ARG A 112 -6.22 4.68 1.74
CA ARG A 112 -5.83 5.70 2.72
C ARG A 112 -4.88 5.17 3.80
N ASP A 113 -5.14 4.00 4.38
CA ASP A 113 -4.28 3.44 5.44
C ASP A 113 -2.99 2.84 4.90
N VAL A 114 -2.92 2.53 3.61
CA VAL A 114 -1.68 2.13 2.94
C VAL A 114 -0.84 3.37 2.61
N GLN A 115 -1.46 4.45 2.15
CA GLN A 115 -0.79 5.72 1.86
C GLN A 115 -0.27 6.41 3.13
N GLU A 116 -0.99 6.30 4.24
CA GLU A 116 -0.53 6.82 5.53
C GLU A 116 0.83 6.24 5.93
N LEU A 117 1.08 4.95 5.64
CA LEU A 117 2.38 4.31 5.87
C LEU A 117 3.49 4.89 4.99
N GLN A 118 3.18 5.26 3.75
CA GLN A 118 4.15 5.92 2.86
C GLN A 118 4.56 7.27 3.46
N TYR A 119 3.59 8.10 3.86
CA TYR A 119 3.89 9.38 4.49
C TYR A 119 4.64 9.23 5.82
N ARG A 120 4.18 8.31 6.68
CA ARG A 120 4.77 8.04 8.00
C ARG A 120 6.25 7.67 7.92
N HIS A 121 6.64 6.88 6.92
CA HIS A 121 7.97 6.30 6.84
C HIS A 121 8.89 6.98 5.82
N PHE A 122 8.32 7.61 4.80
CA PHE A 122 9.06 8.19 3.67
C PHE A 122 8.88 9.69 3.53
N LYS A 123 8.44 10.39 4.60
CA LYS A 123 8.35 11.85 4.61
C LYS A 123 9.70 12.46 4.15
N PRO A 124 9.72 13.17 3.01
CA PRO A 124 10.97 13.60 2.39
C PRO A 124 11.55 14.86 3.04
N SER A 125 10.71 15.70 3.63
CA SER A 125 11.05 17.06 4.09
C SER A 125 11.21 17.16 5.61
N THR A 126 11.90 18.20 6.07
CA THR A 126 11.99 18.60 7.49
C THR A 126 10.87 19.54 7.91
N GLU A 127 9.94 19.87 7.00
CA GLU A 127 8.86 20.80 7.25
C GLU A 127 7.91 20.28 8.34
N ALA A 128 7.35 21.19 9.14
CA ALA A 128 6.34 20.84 10.12
C ALA A 128 5.08 20.28 9.43
N ASN A 129 4.43 19.30 10.04
CA ASN A 129 3.23 18.69 9.47
C ASN A 129 2.05 19.69 9.55
N ARG A 130 1.64 20.25 8.39
CA ARG A 130 0.70 21.38 8.32
C ARG A 130 -0.78 20.98 8.32
N GLN A 131 -1.12 19.74 7.98
CA GLN A 131 -2.49 19.22 8.02
C GLN A 131 -2.74 18.33 9.26
N GLN A 132 -2.83 18.95 10.42
CA GLN A 132 -3.29 18.29 11.66
C GLN A 132 -4.81 18.30 11.82
N TYR A 133 -5.52 19.08 10.99
CA TYR A 133 -6.97 19.12 11.00
C TYR A 133 -7.53 17.85 10.36
N GLY A 134 -8.35 17.09 11.10
CA GLY A 134 -8.98 15.87 10.60
C GLY A 134 -8.11 14.62 10.72
N ARG A 135 -7.95 14.07 11.93
CA ARG A 135 -7.49 12.69 12.24
C ARG A 135 -6.27 12.18 11.42
N GLY A 136 -5.41 13.07 10.91
CA GLY A 136 -4.24 12.72 10.11
C GLY A 136 -3.30 11.82 10.91
N GLY A 137 -2.82 10.73 10.30
CA GLY A 137 -1.95 9.73 10.95
C GLY A 137 -2.67 8.66 11.77
N ASP A 138 -3.94 8.83 12.19
CA ASP A 138 -4.68 7.75 12.88
C ASP A 138 -4.87 6.59 11.92
N ASN A 139 -4.21 5.46 12.14
CA ASN A 139 -4.25 4.29 11.28
C ASN A 139 -4.48 3.04 12.14
N PRO A 140 -5.74 2.68 12.44
CA PRO A 140 -6.04 1.52 13.26
C PRO A 140 -5.63 0.19 12.60
N ASN A 141 -5.44 0.20 11.28
CA ASN A 141 -5.15 -0.98 10.49
C ASN A 141 -3.66 -1.23 10.29
N SER A 142 -2.77 -0.30 10.66
CA SER A 142 -1.33 -0.53 10.56
C SER A 142 -0.76 -1.38 11.69
N GLU A 143 0.42 -1.96 11.46
CA GLU A 143 1.22 -2.64 12.48
C GLU A 143 2.63 -2.03 12.55
N PRO A 144 3.01 -1.38 13.67
CA PRO A 144 2.19 -1.06 14.84
C PRO A 144 1.03 -0.10 14.50
N ARG A 145 0.02 -0.06 15.36
CA ARG A 145 -1.13 0.84 15.19
C ARG A 145 -0.67 2.28 15.07
N GLY A 146 -1.08 2.95 14.00
CA GLY A 146 -0.73 4.32 13.71
C GLY A 146 -1.52 5.28 14.60
N LEU A 147 -0.79 6.24 15.17
CA LEU A 147 -1.33 7.35 15.95
C LEU A 147 -1.27 8.63 15.13
N LEU A 148 -2.04 9.60 15.58
CA LEU A 148 -2.12 10.93 14.98
C LEU A 148 -0.75 11.57 14.75
N ASN A 149 -0.66 12.29 13.65
CA ASN A 149 0.47 13.17 13.36
C ASN A 149 0.48 14.35 14.35
N THR A 150 1.68 14.81 14.69
CA THR A 150 1.93 16.07 15.41
C THR A 150 2.70 17.02 14.50
N GLU A 151 3.01 18.24 14.94
CA GLU A 151 3.88 19.15 14.17
C GLU A 151 5.21 18.49 13.79
N GLU A 152 5.73 17.63 14.66
CA GLU A 152 7.03 16.96 14.55
C GLU A 152 6.95 15.50 14.10
N PHE A 153 5.78 14.86 14.17
CA PHE A 153 5.61 13.44 13.84
C PHE A 153 4.61 13.24 12.67
N PRO A 154 4.98 12.51 11.60
CA PRO A 154 6.28 11.91 11.34
C PRO A 154 7.38 12.97 11.13
N ALA A 155 8.59 12.62 11.54
CA ALA A 155 9.80 13.38 11.23
C ALA A 155 10.28 13.05 9.81
N GLN A 156 11.26 13.78 9.29
CA GLN A 156 11.91 13.41 8.02
C GLN A 156 12.45 11.99 8.11
N THR A 157 12.32 11.22 7.03
CA THR A 157 12.89 9.87 6.94
C THR A 157 14.42 9.88 7.03
N GLU A 158 15.00 8.86 7.66
CA GLU A 158 16.47 8.64 7.69
C GLU A 158 16.98 8.01 6.38
N LEU A 159 16.07 7.54 5.52
CA LEU A 159 16.40 6.92 4.24
C LEU A 159 16.79 8.00 3.23
N THR A 160 18.10 8.16 2.99
CA THR A 160 18.64 9.22 2.14
C THR A 160 18.08 9.23 0.71
N SER A 161 17.69 8.07 0.15
CA SER A 161 17.04 7.99 -1.16
C SER A 161 15.65 8.64 -1.20
N PHE A 162 14.96 8.69 -0.06
CA PHE A 162 13.61 9.25 0.08
C PHE A 162 13.61 10.69 0.64
N GLN A 163 14.74 11.23 1.07
CA GLN A 163 14.86 12.63 1.47
C GLN A 163 14.80 13.56 0.26
N ILE A 164 14.42 14.84 0.44
CA ILE A 164 14.43 15.85 -0.64
C ILE A 164 15.74 15.78 -1.45
N GLY A 165 15.60 15.65 -2.78
CA GLY A 165 16.73 15.52 -3.72
C GLY A 165 17.23 14.09 -3.91
N GLY A 166 16.75 13.14 -3.13
CA GLY A 166 16.95 11.71 -3.32
C GLY A 166 16.19 11.17 -4.54
N VAL A 167 16.66 10.04 -5.06
CA VAL A 167 16.13 9.44 -6.30
C VAL A 167 14.73 8.84 -6.17
N ASP A 168 14.32 8.52 -4.94
CA ASP A 168 13.00 7.95 -4.61
C ASP A 168 12.17 8.90 -3.73
N ALA A 169 12.59 10.16 -3.61
CA ALA A 169 11.90 11.15 -2.80
C ALA A 169 10.49 11.42 -3.33
N PHE A 170 9.50 11.37 -2.44
CA PHE A 170 8.17 11.87 -2.74
C PHE A 170 8.23 13.37 -3.06
N LYS A 171 7.38 13.80 -3.99
CA LYS A 171 7.22 15.22 -4.31
C LYS A 171 6.57 15.94 -3.12
N ASP A 172 6.93 17.21 -2.95
CA ASP A 172 6.30 18.10 -1.97
C ASP A 172 4.94 18.59 -2.48
N THR A 173 3.98 17.67 -2.57
CA THR A 173 2.62 17.90 -3.08
C THR A 173 1.61 17.00 -2.35
N PHE A 174 0.33 17.23 -2.62
CA PHE A 174 -0.74 16.34 -2.17
C PHE A 174 -0.83 15.10 -3.07
N TYR A 175 -0.90 13.94 -2.45
CA TYR A 175 -1.20 12.67 -3.11
C TYR A 175 -2.61 12.25 -2.73
N TRP A 176 -3.34 11.73 -3.70
CA TRP A 176 -4.67 11.19 -3.45
C TRP A 176 -4.60 9.72 -3.02
N SER A 177 -5.50 9.31 -2.14
CA SER A 177 -5.74 7.91 -1.85
C SER A 177 -6.83 7.32 -2.75
N SER A 178 -6.83 6.00 -2.95
CA SER A 178 -7.95 5.34 -3.62
C SER A 178 -9.20 5.23 -2.74
N SER A 179 -9.19 5.65 -1.48
CA SER A 179 -10.36 5.53 -0.59
C SER A 179 -11.29 6.74 -0.71
N GLN A 180 -12.49 6.57 -1.25
CA GLN A 180 -13.55 7.57 -1.28
C GLN A 180 -14.50 7.43 -0.09
N CYS A 181 -14.67 8.50 0.69
CA CYS A 181 -15.65 8.55 1.77
C CYS A 181 -16.94 9.31 1.38
N SER A 182 -16.84 10.20 0.38
CA SER A 182 -17.97 10.95 -0.18
C SER A 182 -17.65 11.41 -1.60
N ALA A 183 -18.67 11.87 -2.32
CA ALA A 183 -18.51 12.40 -3.67
C ALA A 183 -17.68 13.70 -3.75
N TYR A 184 -17.47 14.38 -2.61
CA TYR A 184 -16.75 15.66 -2.51
C TYR A 184 -15.44 15.57 -1.71
N GLU A 185 -15.16 14.43 -1.06
CA GLU A 185 -13.98 14.25 -0.22
C GLU A 185 -13.28 12.93 -0.62
N THR A 186 -12.45 13.03 -1.64
CA THR A 186 -11.25 12.21 -1.76
C THR A 186 -10.24 12.78 -0.78
N PHE A 187 -9.78 12.00 0.20
CA PHE A 187 -8.69 12.41 1.10
C PHE A 187 -7.34 12.13 0.45
#